data_AF-A0A9W7BQQ8-F1
#
_entry.id   AF-A0A9W7BQQ8-F1
#
_cell.length_a   1.000
_cell.length_b   1.000
_cell.length_c   1.000
_cell.angle_alpha   90.00
_cell.angle_beta   90.00
_cell.angle_gamma   90.00
#
_symmetry.space_group_name_H-M   'P 1'
#
loop_
_entity.id
_entity.type
_entity.pdbx_description
1 polymer ?
#
loop_
_entity_poly.entity_id
_entity_poly.type
_entity_poly.pdbx_seq_one_letter_code
_entity_poly.pdbx_strand_id
1 'polypeptide(L)'
;MNPELHLVATIMFMSALLSFSSAFQFNQITTQTTSSTTSSTTLFGTRRRSTNKPKKNKDILPSDDGFPNPQIKGPELLPKSANKGRGLEVTGVTLPTADSPITGWIVGTDTKVAVANINDVYYGLQGACPRCGFDLFRGTATTSPNPKISCPTCRTSYNAASGQPDGELKGDFTSNLARLATTDKSKNAAKAFSITVKDGRVFVRDR
;
A
#
# COMPACT_ATOMS: atom_id res chain seq x y z
N MET A 1 -63.76 17.36 5.69
CA MET A 1 -62.58 16.55 5.32
C MET A 1 -62.23 16.90 3.88
N ASN A 2 -61.08 17.52 3.65
CA ASN A 2 -60.73 18.08 2.35
C ASN A 2 -60.18 16.98 1.43
N PRO A 3 -60.84 16.65 0.31
CA PRO A 3 -60.43 15.56 -0.57
C PRO A 3 -59.08 15.81 -1.24
N GLU A 4 -58.66 17.08 -1.35
CA GLU A 4 -57.39 17.45 -1.97
C GLU A 4 -56.17 17.07 -1.13
N LEU A 5 -56.31 17.03 0.21
CA LEU A 5 -55.21 16.66 1.09
C LEU A 5 -54.85 15.17 0.96
N HIS A 6 -55.85 14.33 0.64
CA HIS A 6 -55.66 12.88 0.45
C HIS A 6 -54.97 12.54 -0.88
N LEU A 7 -55.20 13.34 -1.92
CA LEU A 7 -54.58 13.16 -3.23
C LEU A 7 -53.08 13.49 -3.18
N VAL A 8 -52.71 14.59 -2.52
CA VAL A 8 -51.29 14.99 -2.40
C VAL A 8 -50.50 14.00 -1.55
N ALA A 9 -51.08 13.50 -0.46
CA ALA A 9 -50.44 12.51 0.39
C ALA A 9 -50.21 11.16 -0.31
N THR A 10 -51.14 10.72 -1.16
CA THR A 10 -51.00 9.46 -1.92
C THR A 10 -49.97 9.55 -3.05
N ILE A 11 -49.88 10.70 -3.72
CA ILE A 11 -48.85 10.93 -4.76
C ILE A 11 -47.43 10.93 -4.15
N MET A 12 -47.26 11.56 -2.99
CA MET A 12 -45.96 11.58 -2.29
C MET A 12 -45.56 10.21 -1.72
N PHE A 13 -46.52 9.36 -1.34
CA PHE A 13 -46.23 8.02 -0.85
C PHE A 13 -45.84 7.05 -1.98
N MET A 14 -46.42 7.21 -3.17
CA MET A 14 -46.09 6.39 -4.34
C MET A 14 -44.72 6.72 -4.93
N SER A 15 -44.26 7.97 -4.89
CA SER A 15 -42.93 8.36 -5.39
C SER A 15 -41.78 7.84 -4.51
N ALA A 16 -42.01 7.61 -3.21
CA ALA A 16 -41.01 7.05 -2.29
C ALA A 16 -40.80 5.52 -2.48
N LEU A 17 -41.81 4.79 -3.00
CA LEU A 17 -41.70 3.35 -3.22
C LEU A 17 -40.95 2.99 -4.52
N LEU A 18 -40.87 3.92 -5.48
CA LEU A 18 -40.17 3.72 -6.75
C LEU A 18 -38.64 3.91 -6.66
N SER A 19 -38.11 4.38 -5.52
CA SER A 19 -36.66 4.60 -5.34
C SER A 19 -35.89 3.41 -4.77
N PHE A 20 -36.55 2.28 -4.46
CA PHE A 20 -35.94 1.16 -3.72
C PHE A 20 -35.54 -0.07 -4.57
N SER A 21 -35.58 -0.03 -5.91
CA SER A 21 -35.42 -1.24 -6.75
C SER A 21 -34.20 -1.28 -7.68
N SER A 22 -33.13 -0.50 -7.45
CA SER A 22 -31.89 -0.63 -8.25
C SER A 22 -30.66 -0.89 -7.38
N ALA A 23 -30.56 -2.09 -6.83
CA ALA A 23 -29.29 -2.71 -6.47
C ALA A 23 -29.25 -4.12 -7.08
N PHE A 24 -28.79 -4.17 -8.32
CA PHE A 24 -28.58 -5.40 -9.08
C PHE A 24 -27.52 -6.30 -8.44
N GLN A 25 -27.84 -7.60 -8.47
CA GLN A 25 -26.93 -8.73 -8.45
C GLN A 25 -25.80 -8.57 -9.47
N PHE A 26 -24.56 -8.94 -9.12
CA PHE A 26 -23.75 -9.97 -9.79
C PHE A 26 -22.30 -9.93 -9.29
N ASN A 27 -21.90 -10.94 -8.51
CA ASN A 27 -20.53 -11.46 -8.55
C ASN A 27 -20.49 -12.84 -7.89
N GLN A 28 -20.93 -13.87 -8.64
CA GLN A 28 -20.47 -15.23 -8.37
C GLN A 28 -19.13 -15.39 -9.08
N ILE A 29 -18.06 -15.41 -8.30
CA ILE A 29 -16.73 -15.75 -8.77
C ILE A 29 -16.70 -17.26 -9.01
N THR A 30 -16.49 -17.61 -10.27
CA THR A 30 -16.23 -18.93 -10.79
C THR A 30 -14.99 -19.54 -10.13
N THR A 31 -15.17 -20.65 -9.43
CA THR A 31 -14.07 -21.55 -9.08
C THR A 31 -13.64 -22.29 -10.35
N GLN A 32 -12.56 -21.81 -10.99
CA GLN A 32 -11.82 -22.64 -11.94
C GLN A 32 -10.68 -23.35 -11.21
N THR A 33 -10.97 -24.60 -10.89
CA THR A 33 -10.00 -25.65 -10.58
C THR A 33 -9.09 -25.84 -11.78
N THR A 34 -7.82 -25.43 -11.68
CA THR A 34 -6.77 -25.91 -12.58
C THR A 34 -5.95 -26.95 -11.83
N SER A 35 -6.26 -28.21 -12.10
CA SER A 35 -5.42 -29.36 -11.78
C SER A 35 -4.21 -29.34 -12.71
N SER A 36 -3.05 -28.89 -12.22
CA SER A 36 -1.77 -29.17 -12.86
C SER A 36 -1.13 -30.39 -12.19
N THR A 37 -1.30 -31.53 -12.85
CA THR A 37 -0.51 -32.74 -12.71
C THR A 37 0.93 -32.44 -13.13
N THR A 38 1.92 -32.68 -12.26
CA THR A 38 3.29 -33.02 -12.69
C THR A 38 4.02 -33.74 -11.56
N SER A 39 4.17 -35.03 -11.79
CA SER A 39 5.38 -35.82 -11.54
C SER A 39 5.93 -35.89 -10.12
N SER A 40 5.52 -36.97 -9.46
CA SER A 40 6.30 -37.69 -8.46
C SER A 40 7.78 -37.79 -8.83
N THR A 41 8.68 -37.32 -7.98
CA THR A 41 9.99 -37.94 -7.80
C THR A 41 10.33 -37.90 -6.33
N THR A 42 10.08 -39.02 -5.66
CA THR A 42 10.65 -39.36 -4.37
C THR A 42 12.17 -39.45 -4.49
N LEU A 43 12.90 -38.72 -3.66
CA LEU A 43 14.23 -39.14 -3.24
C LEU A 43 14.47 -38.77 -1.77
N PHE A 44 14.71 -39.84 -1.02
CA PHE A 44 15.05 -39.91 0.39
C PHE A 44 16.26 -39.05 0.75
N GLY A 45 16.28 -38.55 1.98
CA GLY A 45 17.48 -37.93 2.57
C GLY A 45 17.32 -37.62 4.05
N THR A 46 17.43 -38.63 4.89
CA THR A 46 17.47 -38.54 6.35
C THR A 46 18.79 -37.94 6.86
N ARG A 47 18.66 -37.05 7.87
CA ARG A 47 19.60 -36.66 8.94
C ARG A 47 21.12 -36.83 8.70
N ARG A 48 21.89 -35.75 8.96
CA ARG A 48 22.92 -35.76 10.03
C ARG A 48 23.46 -34.36 10.39
N ARG A 49 23.52 -34.16 11.70
CA ARG A 49 24.24 -33.16 12.49
C ARG A 49 25.70 -33.06 12.05
N SER A 50 26.21 -31.84 11.84
CA SER A 50 27.65 -31.59 11.89
C SER A 50 27.92 -30.16 12.38
N THR A 51 28.43 -30.09 13.60
CA THR A 51 29.12 -28.94 14.16
C THR A 51 30.43 -28.75 13.42
N ASN A 52 30.59 -27.66 12.66
CA ASN A 52 31.91 -27.19 12.25
C ASN A 52 31.95 -25.66 12.20
N LYS A 53 32.87 -25.11 12.99
CA LYS A 53 33.25 -23.70 13.03
C LYS A 53 33.81 -23.29 11.65
N PRO A 54 33.48 -22.12 11.09
CA PRO A 54 34.19 -21.61 9.93
C PRO A 54 35.59 -21.12 10.36
N LYS A 55 36.63 -21.81 9.90
CA LYS A 55 38.00 -21.29 9.89
C LYS A 55 38.08 -20.20 8.83
N LYS A 56 38.56 -19.01 9.23
CA LYS A 56 39.12 -17.99 8.33
C LYS A 56 40.18 -18.64 7.44
N ASN A 57 39.99 -18.58 6.13
CA ASN A 57 41.10 -18.63 5.19
C ASN A 57 41.16 -17.29 4.44
N LYS A 58 42.25 -16.58 4.67
CA LYS A 58 42.72 -15.43 3.89
C LYS A 58 43.75 -16.00 2.93
N ASP A 59 43.43 -16.10 1.65
CA ASP A 59 44.35 -16.20 0.51
C ASP A 59 43.54 -15.68 -0.69
N ILE A 60 43.67 -14.41 -1.06
CA ILE A 60 44.58 -13.90 -2.10
C ILE A 60 44.37 -14.62 -3.44
N LEU A 61 43.46 -14.06 -4.25
CA LEU A 61 43.63 -13.93 -5.70
C LEU A 61 43.04 -12.57 -6.11
N PRO A 62 43.82 -11.68 -6.74
CA PRO A 62 43.29 -10.50 -7.40
C PRO A 62 42.78 -10.91 -8.79
N SER A 63 41.47 -10.93 -8.98
CA SER A 63 40.88 -10.95 -10.33
C SER A 63 40.60 -9.51 -10.73
N ASP A 64 41.58 -9.00 -11.47
CA ASP A 64 41.62 -7.72 -12.16
C ASP A 64 40.94 -7.89 -13.52
N ASP A 65 39.60 -7.94 -13.53
CA ASP A 65 38.80 -7.90 -14.75
C ASP A 65 37.92 -6.65 -14.70
N GLY A 66 38.45 -5.57 -15.27
CA GLY A 66 37.85 -4.25 -15.40
C GLY A 66 36.59 -4.25 -16.27
N PHE A 67 35.52 -4.87 -15.80
CA PHE A 67 34.17 -4.58 -16.27
C PHE A 67 33.56 -3.51 -15.37
N PRO A 68 33.24 -2.31 -15.89
CA PRO A 68 32.47 -1.34 -15.13
C PRO A 68 31.12 -1.99 -14.81
N ASN A 69 30.94 -2.33 -13.53
CA ASN A 69 29.66 -2.73 -12.98
C ASN A 69 28.65 -1.64 -13.36
N PRO A 70 27.65 -1.90 -14.24
CA PRO A 70 26.58 -0.95 -14.42
C PRO A 70 25.82 -0.98 -13.10
N GLN A 71 26.17 -0.04 -12.22
CA GLN A 71 25.33 0.32 -11.10
C GLN A 71 23.95 0.53 -11.71
N ILE A 72 23.06 -0.43 -11.44
CA ILE A 72 21.64 -0.28 -11.64
C ILE A 72 21.25 0.85 -10.70
N LYS A 73 21.45 2.09 -11.16
CA LYS A 73 20.79 3.26 -10.63
C LYS A 73 19.31 2.88 -10.63
N GLY A 74 18.75 2.75 -9.43
CA GLY A 74 17.30 2.67 -9.29
C GLY A 74 16.64 3.80 -10.07
N PRO A 75 15.36 3.66 -10.46
CA PRO A 75 14.69 4.55 -11.40
C PRO A 75 14.98 6.01 -11.03
N GLU A 76 15.83 6.63 -11.85
CA GLU A 76 16.32 7.98 -11.65
C GLU A 76 15.12 8.90 -11.87
N LEU A 77 14.44 9.24 -10.77
CA LEU A 77 13.39 10.23 -10.77
C LEU A 77 13.99 11.51 -11.35
N LEU A 78 13.38 11.95 -12.45
CA LEU A 78 13.71 13.05 -13.36
C LEU A 78 14.54 14.21 -12.75
N PRO A 79 15.41 14.86 -13.56
CA PRO A 79 16.30 15.92 -13.10
C PRO A 79 15.53 17.01 -12.35
N LYS A 80 16.04 17.37 -11.16
CA LYS A 80 15.47 18.34 -10.20
C LYS A 80 15.15 19.74 -10.80
N SER A 81 15.60 20.02 -12.02
CA SER A 81 15.50 21.32 -12.69
C SER A 81 14.14 21.59 -13.36
N ALA A 82 13.38 20.58 -13.76
CA ALA A 82 12.18 20.79 -14.59
C ALA A 82 11.03 21.51 -13.82
N ASN A 83 10.87 21.22 -12.53
CA ASN A 83 9.70 21.66 -11.75
C ASN A 83 10.04 22.61 -10.61
N LYS A 84 11.10 23.43 -10.73
CA LYS A 84 11.56 24.34 -9.66
C LYS A 84 11.77 23.60 -8.31
N GLY A 85 12.23 22.36 -8.35
CA GLY A 85 12.40 21.52 -7.16
C GLY A 85 11.11 20.97 -6.51
N ARG A 86 9.93 21.16 -7.12
CA ARG A 86 8.64 20.69 -6.56
C ARG A 86 8.43 19.17 -6.63
N GLY A 87 9.24 18.46 -7.42
CA GLY A 87 9.13 17.02 -7.61
C GLY A 87 8.45 16.65 -8.92
N LEU A 88 7.97 15.40 -9.01
CA LEU A 88 7.30 14.85 -10.17
C LEU A 88 5.81 15.23 -10.16
N GLU A 89 5.32 15.75 -11.27
CA GLU A 89 3.88 16.00 -11.45
C GLU A 89 3.15 14.67 -11.66
N VAL A 90 2.07 14.46 -10.92
CA VAL A 90 1.24 13.26 -11.01
C VAL A 90 -0.13 13.67 -11.54
N THR A 91 -0.50 13.10 -12.69
CA THR A 91 -1.75 13.41 -13.39
C THR A 91 -2.77 12.28 -13.25
N GLY A 92 -4.07 12.61 -13.31
CA GLY A 92 -5.14 11.60 -13.30
C GLY A 92 -5.35 10.93 -11.94
N VAL A 93 -4.90 11.54 -10.85
CA VAL A 93 -5.06 11.03 -9.48
C VAL A 93 -6.19 11.73 -8.74
N THR A 94 -6.91 10.96 -7.92
CA THR A 94 -7.94 11.49 -7.02
C THR A 94 -7.31 11.81 -5.66
N LEU A 95 -7.58 13.02 -5.17
CA LEU A 95 -7.17 13.43 -3.82
C LEU A 95 -7.97 12.66 -2.76
N PRO A 96 -7.34 12.22 -1.66
CA PRO A 96 -8.05 11.55 -0.58
C PRO A 96 -9.07 12.48 0.11
N THR A 97 -10.28 11.96 0.27
CA THR A 97 -11.43 12.62 0.92
C THR A 97 -11.64 12.05 2.33
N ALA A 98 -12.48 12.67 3.15
CA ALA A 98 -12.82 12.17 4.49
C ALA A 98 -13.32 10.71 4.50
N ASP A 99 -14.09 10.29 3.48
CA ASP A 99 -14.62 8.93 3.37
C ASP A 99 -13.57 7.90 2.95
N SER A 100 -12.51 8.33 2.25
CA SER A 100 -11.40 7.50 1.77
C SER A 100 -10.08 8.16 2.18
N PRO A 101 -9.70 8.05 3.46
CA PRO A 101 -8.61 8.84 4.02
C PRO A 101 -7.24 8.48 3.42
N ILE A 102 -7.14 7.35 2.70
CA ILE A 102 -5.94 6.93 2.00
C ILE A 102 -6.29 6.51 0.56
N THR A 103 -5.52 6.99 -0.41
CA THR A 103 -5.59 6.59 -1.81
C THR A 103 -4.23 6.05 -2.29
N GLY A 104 -4.24 5.13 -3.25
CA GLY A 104 -3.02 4.58 -3.85
C GLY A 104 -2.73 5.22 -5.19
N TRP A 105 -1.53 5.76 -5.37
CA TRP A 105 -1.07 6.37 -6.63
C TRP A 105 0.12 5.61 -7.21
N ILE A 106 0.32 5.76 -8.52
CA ILE A 106 1.54 5.32 -9.21
C ILE A 106 2.26 6.58 -9.68
N VAL A 107 3.50 6.73 -9.25
CA VAL A 107 4.34 7.92 -9.49
C VAL A 107 5.53 7.50 -10.35
N GLY A 108 5.69 8.17 -11.50
CA GLY A 108 6.74 7.84 -12.46
C GLY A 108 6.47 6.49 -13.14
N THR A 109 7.49 5.65 -13.24
CA THR A 109 7.42 4.39 -14.01
C THR A 109 6.68 3.27 -13.28
N ASP A 110 6.96 3.08 -11.97
CA ASP A 110 6.33 2.00 -11.18
C ASP A 110 6.40 2.23 -9.65
N THR A 111 6.53 3.49 -9.21
CA THR A 111 6.59 3.76 -7.76
C THR A 111 5.19 3.88 -7.21
N LYS A 112 4.72 2.85 -6.51
CA LYS A 112 3.45 2.92 -5.77
C LYS A 112 3.62 3.80 -4.54
N VAL A 113 2.68 4.71 -4.31
CA VAL A 113 2.65 5.64 -3.16
C VAL A 113 1.26 5.58 -2.53
N ALA A 114 1.20 5.37 -1.22
CA ALA A 114 0.00 5.53 -0.42
C ALA A 114 -0.08 6.97 0.06
N VAL A 115 -1.15 7.68 -0.30
CA VAL A 115 -1.37 9.09 0.03
C VAL A 115 -2.51 9.21 1.00
N ALA A 116 -2.27 9.83 2.15
CA ALA A 116 -3.29 10.08 3.16
C ALA A 116 -3.57 11.58 3.32
N ASN A 117 -4.84 11.94 3.48
CA ASN A 117 -5.24 13.27 3.94
C ASN A 117 -5.49 13.21 5.44
N ILE A 118 -4.64 13.87 6.22
CA ILE A 118 -4.76 13.93 7.69
C ILE A 118 -4.76 15.40 8.08
N ASN A 119 -5.92 15.91 8.51
CA ASN A 119 -6.14 17.32 8.87
C ASN A 119 -5.76 18.30 7.74
N ASP A 120 -6.24 18.04 6.52
CA ASP A 120 -5.96 18.84 5.31
C ASP A 120 -4.48 18.90 4.89
N VAL A 121 -3.65 18.05 5.49
CA VAL A 121 -2.25 17.85 5.11
C VAL A 121 -2.10 16.50 4.41
N TYR A 122 -1.55 16.53 3.21
CA TYR A 122 -1.28 15.33 2.42
C TYR A 122 0.08 14.72 2.77
N TYR A 123 0.04 13.47 3.20
CA TYR A 123 1.22 12.67 3.51
C TYR A 123 1.37 11.55 2.51
N GLY A 124 2.58 11.33 1.99
CA GLY A 124 2.88 10.21 1.12
C GLY A 124 3.81 9.21 1.79
N LEU A 125 3.47 7.93 1.74
CA LEU A 125 4.37 6.82 2.07
C LEU A 125 4.50 5.89 0.87
N GLN A 126 5.53 5.05 0.84
CA GLN A 126 5.60 3.95 -0.13
C GLN A 126 4.31 3.11 -0.11
N GLY A 127 3.88 2.65 -1.28
CA GLY A 127 2.63 1.91 -1.42
C GLY A 127 2.68 0.54 -0.76
N ALA A 128 3.80 -0.17 -0.86
CA ALA A 128 3.98 -1.48 -0.23
C ALA A 128 4.53 -1.36 1.19
N CYS A 129 3.97 -2.12 2.13
CA CYS A 129 4.44 -2.17 3.51
C CYS A 129 5.88 -2.72 3.58
N PRO A 130 6.84 -2.01 4.20
CA PRO A 130 8.23 -2.49 4.34
C PRO A 130 8.38 -3.85 5.04
N ARG A 131 7.38 -4.25 5.82
CA ARG A 131 7.43 -5.44 6.67
C ARG A 131 6.79 -6.69 6.07
N CYS A 132 5.74 -6.54 5.27
CA CYS A 132 5.01 -7.68 4.70
C CYS A 132 4.68 -7.52 3.21
N GLY A 133 5.11 -6.43 2.56
CA GLY A 133 4.87 -6.16 1.15
C GLY A 133 3.43 -5.76 0.79
N PHE A 134 2.49 -5.83 1.73
CA PHE A 134 1.08 -5.55 1.46
C PHE A 134 0.80 -4.06 1.24
N ASP A 135 -0.22 -3.76 0.46
CA ASP A 135 -0.59 -2.39 0.11
C ASP A 135 -1.04 -1.56 1.33
N LEU A 136 -0.29 -0.50 1.64
CA LEU A 136 -0.58 0.45 2.72
C LEU A 136 -1.80 1.33 2.43
N PHE A 137 -2.16 1.54 1.16
CA PHE A 137 -3.34 2.33 0.80
C PHE A 137 -4.67 1.62 1.13
N ARG A 138 -4.63 0.32 1.43
CA ARG A 138 -5.78 -0.43 1.99
C ARG A 138 -5.81 -0.42 3.52
N GLY A 139 -4.90 0.32 4.13
CA GLY A 139 -4.72 0.42 5.56
C GLY A 139 -5.67 1.40 6.23
N THR A 140 -5.31 1.80 7.44
CA THR A 140 -6.05 2.80 8.22
C THR A 140 -5.14 3.96 8.57
N ALA A 141 -5.61 5.18 8.36
CA ALA A 141 -4.95 6.40 8.79
C ALA A 141 -5.46 6.79 10.19
N THR A 142 -4.56 7.27 11.04
CA THR A 142 -4.91 7.71 12.40
C THR A 142 -4.23 9.05 12.68
N THR A 143 -4.96 9.96 13.29
CA THR A 143 -4.52 11.35 13.50
C THR A 143 -3.78 11.56 14.83
N SER A 144 -4.00 10.72 15.85
CA SER A 144 -3.59 11.00 17.24
C SER A 144 -2.60 9.97 17.83
N PRO A 145 -1.58 10.40 18.60
CA PRO A 145 -1.05 11.77 18.78
C PRO A 145 -0.09 12.21 17.64
N ASN A 146 0.32 11.27 16.78
CA ASN A 146 1.09 11.52 15.57
C ASN A 146 0.30 10.97 14.39
N PRO A 147 0.37 11.60 13.20
CA PRO A 147 -0.27 11.06 12.01
C PRO A 147 0.39 9.71 11.66
N LYS A 148 -0.40 8.66 11.57
CA LYS A 148 0.06 7.29 11.31
C LYS A 148 -0.73 6.64 10.18
N ILE A 149 -0.07 5.82 9.40
CA ILE A 149 -0.69 4.90 8.45
C ILE A 149 -0.34 3.48 8.88
N SER A 150 -1.36 2.66 9.06
CA SER A 150 -1.21 1.28 9.52
C SER A 150 -1.41 0.29 8.39
N CYS A 151 -0.54 -0.71 8.32
CA CYS A 151 -0.71 -1.82 7.40
C CYS A 151 -1.92 -2.66 7.83
N PRO A 152 -2.87 -2.98 6.93
CA PRO A 152 -4.05 -3.77 7.28
C PRO A 152 -3.70 -5.22 7.64
N THR A 153 -2.53 -5.71 7.18
CA THR A 153 -2.11 -7.10 7.32
C THR A 153 -1.26 -7.32 8.57
N CYS A 154 -0.12 -6.62 8.67
CA CYS A 154 0.84 -6.84 9.76
C CYS A 154 0.69 -5.87 10.95
N ARG A 155 -0.33 -5.00 10.91
CA ARG A 155 -0.68 -4.02 11.96
C ARG A 155 0.40 -3.01 12.33
N THR A 156 1.53 -3.04 11.62
CA THR A 156 2.63 -2.11 11.84
C THR A 156 2.20 -0.74 11.36
N SER A 157 2.35 0.24 12.26
CA SER A 157 2.02 1.62 12.00
C SER A 157 3.29 2.38 11.66
N TYR A 158 3.20 3.23 10.65
CA TYR A 158 4.26 4.11 10.23
C TYR A 158 3.82 5.54 10.44
N ASN A 159 4.70 6.36 11.00
CA ASN A 159 4.48 7.79 11.07
C ASN A 159 4.35 8.34 9.64
N ALA A 160 3.24 9.01 9.33
CA ALA A 160 2.94 9.49 7.98
C ALA A 160 3.92 10.58 7.52
N ALA A 161 4.53 11.33 8.46
CA ALA A 161 5.48 12.39 8.15
C ALA A 161 6.89 11.87 7.90
N SER A 162 7.38 10.95 8.73
CA SER A 162 8.77 10.46 8.70
C SER A 162 8.94 9.07 8.09
N GLY A 163 7.86 8.30 7.96
CA GLY A 163 7.88 6.89 7.56
C GLY A 163 8.45 5.94 8.62
N GLN A 164 8.83 6.45 9.79
CA GLN A 164 9.38 5.62 10.87
C GLN A 164 8.30 4.74 11.50
N PRO A 165 8.63 3.49 11.87
CA PRO A 165 7.69 2.58 12.51
C PRO A 165 7.37 3.05 13.93
N ASP A 166 6.08 3.25 14.23
CA ASP A 166 5.56 3.84 15.47
C ASP A 166 4.60 2.89 16.20
N GLY A 167 5.02 1.61 16.27
CA GLY A 167 4.34 0.54 17.00
C GLY A 167 3.28 -0.23 16.19
N GLU A 168 2.55 -1.10 16.89
CA GLU A 168 1.45 -1.89 16.35
C GLU A 168 0.13 -1.29 16.86
N LEU A 169 -0.85 -1.07 15.98
CA LEU A 169 -2.18 -0.66 16.43
C LEU A 169 -2.84 -1.82 17.19
N LYS A 170 -3.41 -1.52 18.37
CA LYS A 170 -4.21 -2.47 19.14
C LYS A 170 -5.64 -2.45 18.60
N GLY A 171 -6.06 -3.55 17.97
CA GLY A 171 -7.43 -3.73 17.46
C GLY A 171 -7.66 -5.14 16.90
N ASP A 172 -8.92 -5.52 16.80
CA ASP A 172 -9.37 -6.80 16.24
C ASP A 172 -9.56 -6.69 14.73
N PHE A 173 -8.52 -7.07 13.96
CA PHE A 173 -8.65 -7.28 12.51
C PHE A 173 -8.45 -8.75 12.15
N THR A 174 -9.18 -9.15 11.11
CA THR A 174 -9.39 -10.52 10.61
C THR A 174 -8.12 -11.37 10.63
N SER A 175 -8.09 -12.26 11.63
CA SER A 175 -7.28 -13.46 11.75
C SER A 175 -5.76 -13.28 11.97
N ASN A 176 -5.26 -13.95 13.00
CA ASN A 176 -3.83 -14.13 13.31
C ASN A 176 -2.98 -14.69 12.16
N LEU A 177 -3.59 -15.14 11.05
CA LEU A 177 -2.92 -15.64 9.84
C LEU A 177 -2.07 -14.56 9.18
N ALA A 178 -2.55 -13.32 9.13
CA ALA A 178 -1.83 -12.19 8.52
C ALA A 178 -0.53 -11.84 9.27
N ARG A 179 -0.46 -12.13 10.58
CA ARG A 179 0.72 -11.88 11.41
C ARG A 179 1.87 -12.83 11.08
N LEU A 180 1.54 -14.05 10.66
CA LEU A 180 2.51 -15.08 10.25
C LEU A 180 3.08 -14.83 8.85
N ALA A 181 2.44 -13.99 8.03
CA ALA A 181 2.91 -13.60 6.70
C ALA A 181 3.96 -12.48 6.72
N THR A 182 4.48 -12.09 7.90
CA THR A 182 5.55 -11.10 7.98
C THR A 182 6.86 -11.72 7.51
N THR A 183 7.42 -11.20 6.41
CA THR A 183 8.68 -11.67 5.84
C THR A 183 9.87 -11.37 6.74
N ASP A 184 9.76 -10.34 7.58
CA ASP A 184 10.78 -10.01 8.56
C ASP A 184 10.21 -9.39 9.85
N LYS A 185 10.91 -9.61 10.97
CA LYS A 185 10.68 -8.88 12.24
C LYS A 185 11.32 -7.49 12.24
N SER A 186 12.02 -7.13 11.15
CA SER A 186 12.75 -5.87 11.05
C SER A 186 11.79 -4.68 11.02
N LYS A 187 12.17 -3.64 11.77
CA LYS A 187 11.48 -2.35 11.83
C LYS A 187 11.98 -1.46 10.69
N ASN A 188 11.81 -1.92 9.45
CA ASN A 188 12.20 -1.13 8.29
C ASN A 188 11.30 0.11 8.20
N ALA A 189 11.92 1.28 8.04
CA ALA A 189 11.19 2.51 7.81
C ALA A 189 10.56 2.49 6.41
N ALA A 190 9.33 3.02 6.31
CA ALA A 190 8.70 3.31 5.04
C ALA A 190 9.35 4.54 4.41
N LYS A 191 9.58 4.51 3.10
CA LYS A 191 9.98 5.70 2.37
C LYS A 191 8.85 6.73 2.41
N ALA A 192 9.17 7.96 2.81
CA ALA A 192 8.22 9.06 2.92
C ALA A 192 8.37 10.03 1.74
N PHE A 193 7.26 10.60 1.31
CA PHE A 193 7.19 11.54 0.19
C PHE A 193 6.50 12.83 0.64
N SER A 194 7.01 13.97 0.19
CA SER A 194 6.33 15.25 0.35
C SER A 194 5.38 15.48 -0.83
N ILE A 195 4.11 15.72 -0.52
CA ILE A 195 3.07 15.98 -1.51
C ILE A 195 2.73 17.47 -1.47
N THR A 196 2.64 18.09 -2.63
CA THR A 196 2.28 19.51 -2.76
C THR A 196 1.19 19.64 -3.81
N VAL A 197 0.07 20.28 -3.44
CA VAL A 197 -1.00 20.60 -4.37
C VAL A 197 -0.93 22.09 -4.68
N LYS A 198 -0.82 22.45 -5.96
CA LYS A 198 -0.75 23.84 -6.40
C LYS A 198 -1.42 24.00 -7.75
N ASP A 199 -2.30 25.00 -7.88
CA ASP A 199 -3.00 25.34 -9.13
C ASP A 199 -3.75 24.13 -9.72
N GLY A 200 -4.34 23.28 -8.86
CA GLY A 200 -5.03 22.04 -9.25
C GLY A 200 -4.11 20.88 -9.67
N ARG A 201 -2.79 21.07 -9.61
CA ARG A 201 -1.78 20.07 -9.95
C ARG A 201 -1.16 19.48 -8.70
N VAL A 202 -0.81 18.20 -8.78
CA VAL A 202 -0.24 17.45 -7.66
C VAL A 202 1.21 17.12 -7.97
N PHE A 203 2.08 17.42 -7.03
CA PHE A 203 3.52 17.15 -7.12
C PHE A 203 3.94 16.22 -5.99
N VAL A 204 4.75 15.21 -6.33
CA VAL A 204 5.33 14.26 -5.38
C VAL A 204 6.84 14.36 -5.43
N ARG A 205 7.46 14.56 -4.27
CA ARG A 205 8.91 14.64 -4.12
C ARG A 205 9.38 13.67 -3.04
N ASP A 206 10.53 13.06 -3.28
CA ASP A 206 11.23 12.26 -2.28
C ASP A 206 11.66 13.13 -1.09
N ARG A 207 11.48 12.64 0.14
CA ARG A 207 11.71 13.43 1.35
C ARG A 207 13.14 13.30 1.87
#